data_AF-A0A9Y4MY96-F1
#
_entry.id   AF-A0A9Y4MY96-F1
#
_cell.length_a   1.000
_cell.length_b   1.000
_cell.length_c   1.000
_cell.angle_alpha   90.00
_cell.angle_beta   90.00
_cell.angle_gamma   90.00
#
_symmetry.space_group_name_H-M   'P 1'
#
loop_
_entity.id
_entity.type
_entity.pdbx_description
1 polymer ?
#
loop_
_entity_poly.entity_id
_entity_poly.type
_entity_poly.pdbx_seq_one_letter_code
_entity_poly.pdbx_strand_id
1 'polypeptide(L)'
;MKPYCYPIDLHDHLFTPLIDNNFTRTSPPFLFFRNNQLSDLPSEMKNLIKLRSIILNYNRFKSFPEVLYQVLSLETVLLGNNQVGGVDPCRLMKLVHLSTLDLSNNDLLNIPPELGLCTSLRCLSLEGNPFRTPRTAIVARGTDAVLEYLRSRIPT
;
A
#
# COMPACT_ATOMS: atom_id res chain seq x y z
N MET A 1 -14.71 7.80 23.49
CA MET A 1 -13.74 6.80 22.97
C MET A 1 -12.51 7.56 22.52
N LYS A 2 -11.40 7.47 23.27
CA LYS A 2 -10.15 8.14 22.88
C LYS A 2 -9.47 7.29 21.80
N PRO A 3 -9.02 7.87 20.67
CA PRO A 3 -8.23 7.13 19.70
C PRO A 3 -6.93 6.73 20.39
N TYR A 4 -6.58 5.44 20.33
CA TYR A 4 -5.29 4.93 20.77
C TYR A 4 -4.21 5.44 19.81
N CYS A 5 -3.83 6.71 19.93
CA CYS A 5 -2.62 7.27 19.34
C CYS A 5 -1.49 7.07 20.35
N TYR A 6 -1.02 5.83 20.48
CA TYR A 6 0.33 5.61 21.00
C TYR A 6 1.22 5.38 19.79
N PRO A 7 2.39 6.03 19.72
CA PRO A 7 3.38 5.68 18.73
C PRO A 7 3.82 4.24 19.02
N ILE A 8 3.28 3.29 18.26
CA ILE A 8 3.71 1.89 18.32
C ILE A 8 4.96 1.85 17.46
N ASP A 9 6.11 1.87 18.09
CA ASP A 9 7.37 1.55 17.43
C ASP A 9 7.36 0.04 17.14
N LEU A 10 7.13 -0.36 15.88
CA LEU A 10 7.13 -1.79 15.49
C LEU A 10 8.52 -2.44 15.60
N HIS A 11 9.58 -1.69 15.93
CA HIS A 11 10.86 -2.26 16.31
C HIS A 11 10.90 -2.71 17.78
N ASP A 12 10.03 -2.17 18.63
CA ASP A 12 9.88 -2.69 19.99
C ASP A 12 9.01 -3.95 19.95
N HIS A 13 9.44 -4.97 20.70
CA HIS A 13 8.89 -6.31 20.84
C HIS A 13 7.41 -6.40 21.32
N LEU A 14 6.60 -5.35 21.12
CA LEU A 14 5.23 -5.20 21.57
C LEU A 14 4.18 -5.47 20.49
N PHE A 15 4.54 -5.53 19.20
CA PHE A 15 3.57 -5.86 18.14
C PHE A 15 3.52 -7.32 17.73
N THR A 16 4.66 -8.01 17.76
CA THR A 16 4.73 -9.47 17.57
C THR A 16 3.86 -10.25 18.56
N PRO A 17 3.72 -9.85 19.84
CA PRO A 17 2.78 -10.49 20.77
C PRO A 17 1.29 -10.18 20.51
N LEU A 18 0.96 -9.15 19.71
CA LEU A 18 -0.43 -8.77 19.43
C LEU A 18 -1.05 -9.58 18.28
N ILE A 19 -0.23 -10.15 17.40
CA ILE A 19 -0.68 -11.06 16.32
C ILE A 19 -0.55 -12.51 16.80
N ASP A 20 -1.36 -12.89 17.78
CA ASP A 20 -1.50 -14.29 18.19
C ASP A 20 -2.58 -15.01 17.36
N ASN A 21 -2.73 -16.33 17.55
CA ASN A 21 -3.74 -17.13 16.84
C ASN A 21 -5.19 -16.70 17.12
N ASN A 22 -5.45 -15.93 18.18
CA ASN A 22 -6.77 -15.38 18.45
C ASN A 22 -7.01 -14.11 17.63
N PHE A 23 -6.01 -13.23 17.56
CA PHE A 23 -6.05 -12.02 16.73
C PHE A 23 -6.22 -12.36 15.24
N THR A 24 -5.67 -13.48 14.74
CA THR A 24 -5.91 -13.91 13.34
C THR A 24 -7.34 -14.41 13.09
N ARG A 25 -8.00 -15.02 14.10
CA ARG A 25 -9.40 -15.50 14.00
C ARG A 25 -10.43 -14.39 14.14
N THR A 26 -10.14 -13.37 14.95
CA THR A 26 -11.01 -12.20 15.20
C THR A 26 -10.51 -10.92 14.51
N SER A 27 -9.51 -11.03 13.63
CA SER A 27 -8.76 -9.90 13.10
C SER A 27 -9.68 -8.80 12.57
N PRO A 28 -9.49 -7.54 12.98
CA PRO A 28 -10.30 -6.46 12.49
C PRO A 28 -10.08 -6.30 10.98
N PRO A 29 -11.14 -6.00 10.20
CA PRO A 29 -10.99 -5.75 8.77
C PRO A 29 -10.21 -4.46 8.45
N PHE A 30 -9.91 -3.64 9.46
CA PHE A 30 -9.23 -2.35 9.34
C PHE A 30 -8.08 -2.24 10.35
N LEU A 31 -6.89 -1.83 9.88
CA LEU A 31 -5.75 -1.50 10.72
C LEU A 31 -5.30 -0.05 10.48
N PHE A 32 -5.04 0.68 11.56
CA PHE A 32 -4.70 2.10 11.55
C PHE A 32 -3.33 2.33 12.21
N PHE A 33 -2.32 2.67 11.41
CA PHE A 33 -0.95 2.94 11.86
C PHE A 33 -0.43 4.30 11.38
N ARG A 34 -1.33 5.25 11.13
CA ARG A 34 -0.98 6.60 10.65
C ARG A 34 -0.15 7.38 11.70
N ASN A 35 0.77 8.24 11.24
CA ASN A 35 1.59 9.13 12.09
C ASN A 35 2.52 8.40 13.07
N ASN A 36 3.26 7.42 12.56
CA ASN A 36 4.25 6.67 13.33
C ASN A 36 5.64 6.81 12.69
N GLN A 37 6.59 6.00 13.15
CA GLN A 37 7.96 5.96 12.65
C GLN A 37 8.27 4.63 11.94
N LEU A 38 7.23 3.93 11.46
CA LEU A 38 7.34 2.58 10.94
C LEU A 38 8.13 2.54 9.64
N SER A 39 9.06 1.60 9.55
CA SER A 39 9.84 1.30 8.35
C SER A 39 9.49 -0.06 7.74
N ASP A 40 8.87 -0.95 8.50
CA ASP A 40 8.45 -2.29 8.06
C ASP A 40 7.21 -2.78 8.85
N LEU A 41 6.65 -3.92 8.44
CA LEU A 41 5.54 -4.61 9.08
C LEU A 41 5.91 -6.06 9.41
N PRO A 42 5.42 -6.62 10.53
CA PRO A 42 5.74 -7.99 10.93
C PRO A 42 5.19 -9.03 9.95
N SER A 43 5.98 -10.07 9.69
CA SER A 43 5.67 -11.12 8.72
C SER A 43 4.39 -11.92 9.05
N GLU A 44 4.01 -11.93 10.32
CA GLU A 44 2.84 -12.57 10.88
C GLU A 44 1.53 -11.96 10.35
N MET A 45 1.58 -10.72 9.84
CA MET A 45 0.41 -10.05 9.24
C MET A 45 -0.16 -10.80 8.04
N LYS A 46 0.63 -11.68 7.39
CA LYS A 46 0.14 -12.56 6.31
C LYS A 46 -1.03 -13.45 6.75
N ASN A 47 -1.13 -13.73 8.06
CA ASN A 47 -2.19 -14.57 8.64
C ASN A 47 -3.50 -13.81 8.87
N LEU A 48 -3.54 -12.50 8.66
CA LEU A 48 -4.73 -11.66 8.82
C LEU A 48 -5.67 -11.77 7.61
N ILE A 49 -6.21 -12.97 7.40
CA ILE A 49 -7.03 -13.32 6.22
C ILE A 49 -8.33 -12.53 6.08
N LYS A 50 -8.73 -11.76 7.10
CA LYS A 50 -9.92 -10.88 7.06
C LYS A 50 -9.55 -9.40 6.90
N LEU A 51 -8.26 -9.05 6.85
CA LEU A 51 -7.82 -7.66 6.73
C LEU A 51 -8.17 -7.15 5.34
N ARG A 52 -8.99 -6.10 5.28
CA ARG A 52 -9.41 -5.44 4.03
C ARG A 52 -8.73 -4.10 3.82
N SER A 53 -8.44 -3.37 4.90
CA SER A 53 -7.90 -2.03 4.79
C SER A 53 -6.78 -1.77 5.79
N ILE A 54 -5.72 -1.13 5.32
CA ILE A 54 -4.59 -0.71 6.15
C ILE A 54 -4.19 0.73 5.85
N ILE A 55 -4.06 1.53 6.91
CA ILE A 55 -3.66 2.94 6.84
C ILE A 55 -2.25 3.11 7.42
N LEU A 56 -1.29 3.44 6.56
CA LEU A 56 0.14 3.59 6.86
C LEU A 56 0.66 5.00 6.57
N ASN A 57 -0.24 5.97 6.37
CA ASN A 57 0.15 7.32 6.02
C ASN A 57 1.09 7.95 7.06
N TYR A 58 2.02 8.81 6.65
CA TYR A 58 2.96 9.50 7.54
C TYR A 58 3.79 8.53 8.38
N ASN A 59 4.61 7.73 7.69
CA ASN A 59 5.57 6.79 8.28
C ASN A 59 6.94 6.93 7.58
N ARG A 60 7.80 5.92 7.66
CA ARG A 60 9.16 5.88 7.10
C ARG A 60 9.37 4.68 6.17
N PHE A 61 8.31 4.20 5.52
CA PHE A 61 8.41 3.08 4.58
C PHE A 61 9.21 3.48 3.35
N LYS A 62 10.30 2.76 3.07
CA LYS A 62 11.15 2.95 1.87
C LYS A 62 10.72 2.11 0.66
N SER A 63 9.88 1.11 0.91
CA SER A 63 9.30 0.21 -0.08
C SER A 63 7.89 -0.16 0.33
N PHE A 64 7.10 -0.69 -0.61
CA PHE A 64 5.86 -1.34 -0.25
C PHE A 64 6.16 -2.52 0.70
N PRO A 65 5.48 -2.64 1.86
CA PRO A 65 5.81 -3.68 2.82
C PRO A 65 5.62 -5.09 2.26
N GLU A 66 6.65 -5.92 2.41
CA GLU A 66 6.73 -7.26 1.81
C GLU A 66 5.59 -8.19 2.20
N VAL A 67 5.12 -8.06 3.44
CA VAL A 67 4.01 -8.87 3.98
C VAL A 67 2.66 -8.53 3.34
N LEU A 68 2.44 -7.30 2.90
CA LEU A 68 1.13 -6.89 2.35
C LEU A 68 0.85 -7.54 1.00
N TYR A 69 1.87 -7.94 0.25
CA TYR A 69 1.71 -8.75 -0.95
C TYR A 69 1.13 -10.15 -0.69
N GLN A 70 1.15 -10.61 0.56
CA GLN A 70 0.65 -11.93 0.96
C GLN A 70 -0.75 -11.86 1.58
N VAL A 71 -1.26 -10.66 1.88
CA VAL A 71 -2.60 -10.47 2.45
C VAL A 71 -3.61 -10.30 1.32
N LEU A 72 -4.01 -11.42 0.71
CA LEU A 72 -4.86 -11.45 -0.50
C LEU A 72 -6.27 -10.87 -0.30
N SER A 73 -6.70 -10.67 0.95
CA SER A 73 -7.98 -10.03 1.30
C SER A 73 -7.96 -8.50 1.23
N LEU A 74 -6.81 -7.87 0.99
CA LEU A 74 -6.68 -6.42 0.96
C LEU A 74 -7.48 -5.79 -0.20
N GLU A 75 -8.23 -4.75 0.15
CA GLU A 75 -9.00 -3.89 -0.75
C GLU A 75 -8.44 -2.47 -0.78
N THR A 76 -7.92 -1.99 0.35
CA THR A 76 -7.42 -0.62 0.50
C THR A 76 -6.07 -0.58 1.20
N VAL A 77 -5.09 0.07 0.58
CA VAL A 77 -3.79 0.36 1.18
C VAL A 77 -3.51 1.85 1.03
N LEU A 78 -3.39 2.56 2.16
CA LEU A 78 -3.03 3.97 2.17
C LEU A 78 -1.60 4.15 2.66
N LEU A 79 -0.68 4.47 1.75
CA LEU A 79 0.76 4.59 1.99
C LEU A 79 1.29 6.01 1.70
N GLY A 80 0.41 7.01 1.65
CA GLY A 80 0.80 8.38 1.36
C GLY A 80 1.73 9.00 2.41
N ASN A 81 2.58 9.93 2.01
CA ASN A 81 3.57 10.58 2.89
C ASN A 81 4.54 9.56 3.53
N ASN A 82 5.26 8.84 2.68
CA ASN A 82 6.32 7.90 3.05
C ASN A 82 7.55 8.14 2.13
N GLN A 83 8.49 7.20 2.04
CA GLN A 83 9.67 7.25 1.15
C GLN A 83 9.69 6.07 0.16
N VAL A 84 8.51 5.58 -0.26
CA VAL A 84 8.41 4.39 -1.12
C VAL A 84 9.03 4.69 -2.48
N GLY A 85 10.12 3.99 -2.81
CA GLY A 85 10.85 4.18 -4.07
C GLY A 85 10.32 3.37 -5.25
N GLY A 86 9.52 2.33 -4.98
CA GLY A 86 8.96 1.46 -6.02
C GLY A 86 7.93 0.47 -5.50
N VAL A 87 7.22 -0.15 -6.45
CA VAL A 87 6.27 -1.25 -6.21
C VAL A 87 6.53 -2.38 -7.20
N ASP A 88 6.29 -3.62 -6.77
CA ASP A 88 6.31 -4.79 -7.64
C ASP A 88 4.90 -5.01 -8.26
N PRO A 89 4.70 -4.72 -9.56
CA PRO A 89 3.41 -4.88 -10.21
C PRO A 89 2.99 -6.34 -10.32
N CYS A 90 3.92 -7.28 -10.50
CA CYS A 90 3.63 -8.72 -10.58
C CYS A 90 3.03 -9.26 -9.29
N ARG A 91 3.45 -8.70 -8.15
CA ARG A 91 2.90 -9.05 -6.85
C ARG A 91 1.63 -8.26 -6.53
N LEU A 92 1.52 -6.99 -6.94
CA LEU A 92 0.26 -6.24 -6.83
C LEU A 92 -0.87 -6.90 -7.61
N MET A 93 -0.60 -7.46 -8.79
CA MET A 93 -1.60 -8.20 -9.58
C MET A 93 -2.18 -9.42 -8.85
N LYS A 94 -1.48 -10.00 -7.85
CA LYS A 94 -2.01 -11.09 -7.03
C LYS A 94 -3.06 -10.62 -6.03
N LEU A 95 -3.07 -9.34 -5.68
CA LEU A 95 -4.04 -8.73 -4.78
C LEU A 95 -5.32 -8.40 -5.57
N VAL A 96 -6.04 -9.44 -6.00
CA VAL A 96 -7.21 -9.35 -6.89
C VAL A 96 -8.39 -8.54 -6.33
N HIS A 97 -8.37 -8.25 -5.02
CA HIS A 97 -9.37 -7.42 -4.35
C HIS A 97 -8.91 -5.97 -4.15
N LEU A 98 -7.63 -5.65 -4.39
CA LEU A 98 -7.09 -4.33 -4.13
C LEU A 98 -7.71 -3.32 -5.10
N SER A 99 -8.59 -2.46 -4.59
CA SER A 99 -9.28 -1.42 -5.34
C SER A 99 -8.68 -0.04 -5.13
N THR A 100 -8.10 0.21 -3.97
CA THR A 100 -7.57 1.52 -3.58
C THR A 100 -6.12 1.41 -3.14
N LEU A 101 -5.24 2.10 -3.86
CA LEU A 101 -3.82 2.19 -3.55
C LEU A 101 -3.39 3.65 -3.57
N ASP A 102 -3.08 4.20 -2.39
CA ASP A 102 -2.53 5.55 -2.27
C ASP A 102 -1.03 5.48 -2.06
N LEU A 103 -0.28 6.00 -3.04
CA LEU A 103 1.18 6.14 -3.03
C LEU A 103 1.57 7.62 -3.16
N SER A 104 0.67 8.56 -2.86
CA SER A 104 0.95 9.99 -2.95
C SER A 104 2.08 10.44 -2.01
N ASN A 105 2.84 11.45 -2.39
CA ASN A 105 3.93 12.01 -1.57
C ASN A 105 4.92 10.92 -1.11
N ASN A 106 5.52 10.24 -2.08
CA ASN A 106 6.55 9.22 -1.91
C ASN A 106 7.74 9.53 -2.85
N ASP A 107 8.70 8.62 -2.92
CA ASP A 107 9.93 8.77 -3.70
C ASP A 107 9.92 7.94 -4.99
N LEU A 108 8.74 7.68 -5.58
CA LEU A 108 8.63 6.90 -6.81
C LEU A 108 9.30 7.62 -7.98
N LEU A 109 10.45 7.09 -8.42
CA LEU A 109 11.20 7.63 -9.57
C LEU A 109 10.59 7.24 -10.92
N ASN A 110 9.93 6.09 -10.98
CA ASN A 110 9.25 5.56 -12.16
C ASN A 110 8.00 4.80 -11.75
N ILE A 111 7.01 4.73 -12.64
CA ILE A 111 5.81 3.91 -12.47
C ILE A 111 5.88 2.76 -13.49
N PRO A 112 5.92 1.48 -13.07
CA PRO A 112 6.02 0.36 -13.99
C PRO A 112 4.76 0.26 -14.87
N PRO A 113 4.90 0.12 -16.21
CA PRO A 113 3.77 -0.04 -17.13
C PRO A 113 2.82 -1.18 -16.75
N GLU A 114 3.35 -2.25 -16.17
CA GLU A 114 2.62 -3.44 -15.75
C GLU A 114 1.62 -3.15 -14.62
N LEU A 115 1.76 -2.03 -13.89
CA LEU A 115 0.74 -1.59 -12.93
C LEU A 115 -0.61 -1.33 -13.63
N GLY A 116 -0.59 -0.99 -14.93
CA GLY A 116 -1.78 -0.92 -15.76
C GLY A 116 -2.55 -2.24 -15.83
N LEU A 117 -1.90 -3.39 -15.66
CA LEU A 117 -2.53 -4.71 -15.68
C LEU A 117 -3.25 -5.07 -14.37
N CYS A 118 -3.12 -4.26 -13.31
CA CYS A 118 -3.86 -4.44 -12.07
C CYS A 118 -5.35 -4.06 -12.26
N THR A 119 -6.14 -4.96 -12.83
CA THR A 119 -7.54 -4.72 -13.22
C THR A 119 -8.50 -4.53 -12.04
N SER A 120 -8.09 -4.85 -10.81
CA SER A 120 -8.86 -4.60 -9.59
C SER A 120 -8.79 -3.14 -9.13
N LEU A 121 -7.72 -2.40 -9.48
CA LEU A 121 -7.55 -1.02 -9.05
C LEU A 121 -8.64 -0.12 -9.64
N ARG A 122 -9.19 0.75 -8.80
CA ARG A 122 -10.21 1.77 -9.10
C ARG A 122 -9.73 3.16 -8.66
N CYS A 123 -8.92 3.22 -7.61
CA CYS A 123 -8.32 4.43 -7.09
C CYS A 123 -6.80 4.24 -6.94
N LEU A 124 -6.03 5.00 -7.72
CA LEU A 124 -4.57 5.02 -7.66
C LEU A 124 -4.09 6.47 -7.52
N SER A 125 -3.56 6.81 -6.35
CA SER A 125 -3.02 8.15 -6.09
C SER A 125 -1.51 8.14 -6.21
N LEU A 126 -0.97 8.99 -7.08
CA LEU A 126 0.47 9.08 -7.39
C LEU A 126 1.03 10.50 -7.26
N GLU A 127 0.21 11.46 -6.87
CA GLU A 127 0.60 12.87 -6.76
C GLU A 127 1.76 13.07 -5.79
N GLY A 128 2.58 14.10 -6.00
CA GLY A 128 3.69 14.42 -5.10
C GLY A 128 4.88 13.44 -5.15
N ASN A 129 5.03 12.67 -6.22
CA ASN A 129 6.20 11.82 -6.46
C ASN A 129 7.15 12.43 -7.50
N PRO A 130 8.44 12.06 -7.51
CA PRO A 130 9.45 12.61 -8.42
C PRO A 130 9.46 12.04 -9.85
N PHE A 131 8.61 11.06 -10.18
CA PHE A 131 8.56 10.50 -11.53
C PHE A 131 8.20 11.57 -12.58
N ARG A 132 8.75 11.41 -13.79
CA ARG A 132 8.47 12.31 -14.93
C ARG A 132 7.43 11.75 -15.89
N THR A 133 7.23 10.44 -15.86
CA THR A 133 6.31 9.69 -16.71
C THR A 133 5.55 8.69 -15.84
N PRO A 134 4.20 8.68 -15.85
CA PRO A 134 3.29 9.50 -16.66
C PRO A 134 3.41 11.00 -16.37
N ARG A 135 3.09 11.87 -17.34
CA ARG A 135 3.09 13.33 -17.11
C ARG A 135 1.98 13.69 -16.13
N THR A 136 2.16 14.77 -15.37
CA THR A 136 1.18 15.27 -14.39
C THR A 136 -0.22 15.47 -14.98
N ALA A 137 -0.33 15.89 -16.25
CA ALA A 137 -1.61 16.04 -16.94
C ALA A 137 -2.38 14.72 -17.12
N ILE A 138 -1.68 13.58 -17.21
CA ILE A 138 -2.31 12.25 -17.25
C ILE A 138 -2.76 11.86 -15.84
N VAL A 139 -1.91 12.08 -14.84
CA VAL A 139 -2.23 11.81 -13.43
C VAL A 139 -3.47 12.60 -12.99
N ALA A 140 -3.56 13.88 -13.36
CA ALA A 140 -4.69 14.76 -13.02
C ALA A 140 -6.03 14.34 -13.68
N ARG A 141 -6.00 13.49 -14.72
CA ARG A 141 -7.23 12.93 -15.32
C ARG A 141 -7.80 11.75 -14.52
N GLY A 142 -7.11 11.31 -13.48
CA GLY A 142 -7.56 10.25 -12.58
C GLY A 142 -7.08 8.85 -12.95
N THR A 143 -7.47 7.88 -12.12
CA THR A 143 -6.98 6.50 -12.15
C THR A 143 -7.11 5.83 -13.52
N ASP A 144 -8.26 5.92 -14.17
CA ASP A 144 -8.51 5.21 -15.43
C ASP A 144 -7.56 5.66 -16.53
N ALA A 145 -7.34 6.98 -16.65
CA ALA A 145 -6.42 7.55 -17.62
C ALA A 145 -4.96 7.15 -17.35
N VAL A 146 -4.57 7.06 -16.07
CA VAL A 146 -3.24 6.57 -15.67
C VAL A 146 -3.07 5.11 -16.04
N LEU A 147 -4.02 4.24 -15.67
CA LEU A 147 -3.95 2.81 -15.94
C LEU A 147 -3.97 2.53 -17.46
N GLU A 148 -4.79 3.25 -18.23
CA GLU A 148 -4.81 3.17 -19.69
C GLU A 148 -3.47 3.58 -20.30
N TYR A 149 -2.90 4.71 -19.86
CA TYR A 149 -1.58 5.14 -20.30
C TYR A 149 -0.52 4.07 -20.01
N LEU A 150 -0.48 3.53 -18.80
CA LEU A 150 0.51 2.51 -18.41
C LEU A 150 0.39 1.25 -19.27
N ARG A 151 -0.84 0.77 -19.55
CA ARG A 151 -1.07 -0.36 -20.47
C ARG A 151 -0.50 -0.11 -21.86
N SER A 152 -0.66 1.09 -22.40
CA SER A 152 -0.13 1.47 -23.72
C SER A 152 1.41 1.47 -23.81
N ARG A 153 2.11 1.36 -22.67
CA ARG A 153 3.58 1.45 -22.57
C ARG A 153 4.23 0.11 -22.21
N ILE A 154 3.46 -0.97 -22.12
CA ILE A 154 3.99 -2.32 -21.90
C ILE A 154 4.76 -2.73 -23.16
N PRO A 155 6.06 -3.08 -23.06
CA PRO A 155 6.83 -3.56 -24.20
C PRO A 155 6.20 -4.83 -24.77
N THR A 156 6.00 -4.87 -26.09
CA THR A 156 5.61 -6.06 -26.86
C THR A 156 6.78 -6.98 -27.11
#